data_AF-A0A1Y3AU01-F1
#
_entry.id   AF-A0A1Y3AU01-F1
#
_cell.length_a   1.000
_cell.length_b   1.000
_cell.length_c   1.000
_cell.angle_alpha   90.00
_cell.angle_beta   90.00
_cell.angle_gamma   90.00
#
_symmetry.space_group_name_H-M   'P 1'
#
loop_
_entity.id
_entity.type
_entity.pdbx_description
1 polymer ?
#
loop_
_entity_poly.entity_id
_entity_poly.type
_entity_poly.pdbx_seq_one_letter_code
_entity_poly.pdbx_strand_id
1 'polypeptide(L)'
;QDEDGDVIRRRHRHREVIDAEEDDDENVDENIERRHELLKQRMRKLELETAQDEAFSEDDNDEEDDDEEESEYESEYSEDEAMPRLKPIFVSKKDRITITEKEEQERKRIEAAELEAKIALEERRRSTLKLIEEDRRREEEEREKNKAAAEEEAIIKGIASVVTDDEDDETAFELWKVRELRRIKREKEEEEQREKERREIERLRNMTEEERQEELKKNPRVVTNQQQKGKYKFLQKYYHRGAFYLDEEDHVFKRDFAQPTLEDHFDKSVLPSVMQVKNFGRAGRTKYTHLTDVDTTAFDSAWSAKDNVHAI
;
A
#
# COMPACT_ATOMS: atom_id res chain seq x y z
N GLN A 1 -27.10 -5.01 53.00
CA GLN A 1 -25.75 -5.56 53.29
C GLN A 1 -25.53 -6.83 52.45
N ASP A 2 -25.78 -6.74 51.14
CA ASP A 2 -26.16 -7.93 50.34
C ASP A 2 -25.44 -8.03 48.97
N GLU A 3 -24.68 -7.02 48.56
CA GLU A 3 -24.04 -6.98 47.23
C GLU A 3 -22.85 -7.94 47.11
N ASP A 4 -22.09 -8.15 48.19
CA ASP A 4 -20.96 -9.08 48.25
C ASP A 4 -21.37 -10.54 47.94
N GLY A 5 -22.63 -10.90 48.26
CA GLY A 5 -23.15 -12.25 48.08
C GLY A 5 -23.32 -12.65 46.61
N ASP A 6 -23.60 -11.71 45.72
CA ASP A 6 -23.78 -12.02 44.29
C ASP A 6 -22.44 -12.13 43.54
N VAL A 7 -21.43 -11.34 43.93
CA VAL A 7 -20.07 -11.44 43.37
C VAL A 7 -19.47 -12.83 43.61
N ILE A 8 -19.70 -13.40 44.80
CA ILE A 8 -19.25 -14.77 45.15
C ILE A 8 -20.00 -15.82 44.30
N ARG A 9 -21.32 -15.67 44.10
CA ARG A 9 -22.14 -16.58 43.28
C ARG A 9 -21.79 -16.54 41.78
N ARG A 10 -21.32 -15.40 41.26
CA ARG A 10 -20.78 -15.31 39.89
C ARG A 10 -19.44 -16.02 39.76
N ARG A 11 -18.55 -15.88 40.76
CA ARG A 11 -17.25 -16.58 40.77
C ARG A 11 -17.37 -18.10 40.88
N HIS A 12 -18.35 -18.61 41.63
CA HIS A 12 -18.58 -20.07 41.71
C HIS A 12 -19.03 -20.63 40.35
N ARG A 13 -20.07 -20.03 39.74
CA ARG A 13 -20.56 -20.45 38.42
C ARG A 13 -19.53 -20.30 37.30
N HIS A 14 -18.65 -19.29 37.35
CA HIS A 14 -17.57 -19.18 36.37
C HIS A 14 -16.55 -20.32 36.49
N ARG A 15 -16.36 -20.90 37.70
CA ARG A 15 -15.48 -22.06 37.88
C ARG A 15 -16.16 -23.37 37.46
N GLU A 16 -17.43 -23.56 37.79
CA GLU A 16 -18.22 -24.72 37.35
C GLU A 16 -18.41 -24.80 35.82
N VAL A 17 -18.22 -23.69 35.10
CA VAL A 17 -18.21 -23.66 33.63
C VAL A 17 -16.82 -23.99 33.05
N ILE A 18 -15.73 -23.81 33.81
CA ILE A 18 -14.37 -24.16 33.37
C ILE A 18 -14.08 -25.64 33.61
N ASP A 19 -14.51 -26.19 34.76
CA ASP A 19 -14.46 -27.64 35.06
C ASP A 19 -15.42 -28.48 34.16
N ALA A 20 -16.03 -27.88 33.12
CA ALA A 20 -16.98 -28.50 32.19
C ALA A 20 -16.54 -28.44 30.70
N GLU A 21 -15.32 -27.97 30.42
CA GLU A 21 -14.73 -27.93 29.07
C GLU A 21 -13.53 -28.93 28.93
N GLU A 22 -13.30 -29.82 29.90
CA GLU A 22 -12.12 -30.73 29.96
C GLU A 22 -12.50 -32.23 29.88
N ASP A 23 -13.69 -32.59 29.38
CA ASP A 23 -14.23 -33.98 29.37
C ASP A 23 -15.15 -34.30 28.15
N ASP A 24 -14.68 -34.13 26.89
CA ASP A 24 -15.27 -34.80 25.70
C ASP A 24 -14.29 -34.93 24.49
N ASP A 25 -13.00 -35.17 24.75
CA ASP A 25 -11.95 -35.25 23.72
C ASP A 25 -12.00 -36.55 22.87
N GLU A 26 -12.95 -37.46 23.13
CA GLU A 26 -13.03 -38.77 22.45
C GLU A 26 -13.71 -38.72 21.05
N ASN A 27 -14.35 -37.61 20.66
CA ASN A 27 -15.14 -37.51 19.40
C ASN A 27 -14.83 -36.28 18.52
N VAL A 28 -13.58 -35.82 18.53
CA VAL A 28 -13.13 -34.70 17.67
C VAL A 28 -13.35 -35.00 16.18
N ASP A 29 -13.05 -36.23 15.74
CA ASP A 29 -13.18 -36.63 14.32
C ASP A 29 -14.64 -36.66 13.85
N GLU A 30 -15.58 -37.25 14.62
CA GLU A 30 -17.02 -37.23 14.26
C GLU A 30 -17.55 -35.80 14.13
N ASN A 31 -17.04 -34.87 14.94
CA ASN A 31 -17.46 -33.46 14.91
C ASN A 31 -16.88 -32.72 13.68
N ILE A 32 -15.66 -33.06 13.27
CA ILE A 32 -15.06 -32.60 12.01
C ILE A 32 -15.83 -33.16 10.81
N GLU A 33 -16.15 -34.45 10.79
CA GLU A 33 -16.95 -35.08 9.72
C GLU A 33 -18.35 -34.46 9.63
N ARG A 34 -19.04 -34.27 10.76
CA ARG A 34 -20.36 -33.60 10.81
C ARG A 34 -20.29 -32.17 10.25
N ARG A 35 -19.22 -31.43 10.56
CA ARG A 35 -18.97 -30.09 9.99
C ARG A 35 -18.70 -30.16 8.48
N HIS A 36 -17.98 -31.17 8.00
CA HIS A 36 -17.67 -31.36 6.58
C HIS A 36 -18.91 -31.75 5.77
N GLU A 37 -19.77 -32.61 6.33
CA GLU A 37 -21.06 -33.00 5.77
C GLU A 37 -22.02 -31.79 5.69
N LEU A 38 -22.08 -30.95 6.72
CA LEU A 38 -22.84 -29.68 6.69
C LEU A 38 -22.33 -28.70 5.61
N LEU A 39 -21.01 -28.61 5.41
CA LEU A 39 -20.40 -27.82 4.33
C LEU A 39 -20.78 -28.38 2.95
N LYS A 40 -20.72 -29.71 2.78
CA LYS A 40 -21.10 -30.41 1.54
C LYS A 40 -22.58 -30.24 1.21
N GLN A 41 -23.47 -30.32 2.21
CA GLN A 41 -24.90 -30.03 2.06
C GLN A 41 -25.15 -28.55 1.74
N ARG A 42 -24.39 -27.62 2.31
CA ARG A 42 -24.47 -26.19 1.99
C ARG A 42 -24.01 -25.90 0.55
N MET A 43 -22.93 -26.52 0.09
CA MET A 43 -22.47 -26.40 -1.30
C MET A 43 -23.50 -26.97 -2.27
N ARG A 44 -24.06 -28.16 -2.00
CA ARG A 44 -25.12 -28.76 -2.82
C ARG A 44 -26.42 -27.95 -2.81
N LYS A 45 -26.76 -27.26 -1.71
CA LYS A 45 -27.87 -26.30 -1.69
C LYS A 45 -27.55 -25.11 -2.58
N LEU A 46 -26.34 -24.54 -2.49
CA LEU A 46 -25.93 -23.40 -3.30
C LEU A 46 -25.92 -23.74 -4.79
N GLU A 47 -25.46 -24.94 -5.16
CA GLU A 47 -25.48 -25.50 -6.52
C GLU A 47 -26.92 -25.63 -7.06
N LEU A 48 -27.87 -26.09 -6.22
CA LEU A 48 -29.29 -26.11 -6.55
C LEU A 48 -29.91 -24.70 -6.64
N GLU A 49 -29.44 -23.76 -5.83
CA GLU A 49 -29.89 -22.36 -5.79
C GLU A 49 -29.40 -21.63 -7.05
N THR A 50 -28.14 -21.82 -7.47
CA THR A 50 -27.62 -21.30 -8.76
C THR A 50 -28.26 -21.96 -9.97
N ALA A 51 -28.49 -23.28 -9.95
CA ALA A 51 -29.20 -23.95 -11.05
C ALA A 51 -30.69 -23.54 -11.13
N GLN A 52 -31.28 -23.12 -10.01
CA GLN A 52 -32.64 -22.57 -9.98
C GLN A 52 -32.68 -21.11 -10.45
N ASP A 53 -31.64 -20.32 -10.17
CA ASP A 53 -31.50 -18.95 -10.71
C ASP A 53 -31.17 -18.97 -12.22
N GLU A 54 -30.32 -19.88 -12.71
CA GLU A 54 -30.08 -20.09 -14.15
C GLU A 54 -31.39 -20.48 -14.86
N ALA A 55 -32.14 -21.44 -14.32
CA ALA A 55 -33.47 -21.83 -14.82
C ALA A 55 -34.59 -20.78 -14.60
N PHE A 56 -34.27 -19.64 -13.99
CA PHE A 56 -35.14 -18.46 -13.87
C PHE A 56 -34.64 -17.28 -14.73
N SER A 57 -33.54 -17.45 -15.46
CA SER A 57 -32.96 -16.46 -16.39
C SER A 57 -33.26 -16.75 -17.87
N GLU A 58 -34.03 -17.81 -18.15
CA GLU A 58 -34.26 -18.37 -19.49
C GLU A 58 -35.68 -18.08 -20.03
N ASP A 59 -36.25 -16.91 -19.68
CA ASP A 59 -37.61 -16.45 -20.07
C ASP A 59 -37.71 -14.90 -20.25
N ASP A 60 -36.81 -14.29 -21.04
CA ASP A 60 -37.03 -12.97 -21.68
C ASP A 60 -36.03 -12.72 -22.84
N ASN A 61 -36.07 -13.55 -23.89
CA ASN A 61 -35.33 -13.28 -25.13
C ASN A 61 -35.88 -14.05 -26.35
N ASP A 62 -37.01 -13.57 -26.90
CA ASP A 62 -37.56 -14.04 -28.18
C ASP A 62 -38.33 -12.86 -28.82
N GLU A 63 -37.77 -12.25 -29.88
CA GLU A 63 -38.47 -11.90 -31.13
C GLU A 63 -37.56 -11.16 -32.13
N GLU A 64 -37.92 -11.32 -33.39
CA GLU A 64 -37.24 -11.07 -34.67
C GLU A 64 -36.73 -9.62 -34.93
N ASP A 65 -35.67 -9.50 -35.73
CA ASP A 65 -35.64 -8.55 -36.86
C ASP A 65 -34.78 -9.11 -38.02
N ASP A 66 -35.06 -8.69 -39.26
CA ASP A 66 -34.55 -9.32 -40.49
C ASP A 66 -34.15 -8.29 -41.57
N ASP A 67 -33.15 -8.69 -42.37
CA ASP A 67 -32.73 -8.15 -43.69
C ASP A 67 -32.26 -6.66 -43.87
N GLU A 68 -31.59 -6.45 -45.01
CA GLU A 68 -31.37 -5.16 -45.76
C GLU A 68 -30.59 -3.97 -45.09
N GLU A 69 -29.83 -3.11 -45.79
CA GLU A 69 -29.38 -3.11 -47.20
C GLU A 69 -27.98 -2.44 -47.39
N GLU A 70 -27.44 -2.53 -48.61
CA GLU A 70 -26.18 -1.95 -49.10
C GLU A 70 -26.35 -0.50 -49.61
N SER A 71 -25.32 0.36 -49.53
CA SER A 71 -25.30 1.61 -50.31
C SER A 71 -23.90 2.20 -50.57
N GLU A 72 -23.40 2.03 -51.79
CA GLU A 72 -22.42 2.94 -52.42
C GLU A 72 -23.13 3.90 -53.39
N TYR A 73 -22.73 5.18 -53.39
CA TYR A 73 -22.35 5.92 -54.61
C TYR A 73 -21.42 7.11 -54.19
N GLU A 74 -20.17 7.12 -54.70
CA GLU A 74 -19.84 8.08 -55.78
C GLU A 74 -19.60 9.56 -55.44
N SER A 75 -19.61 10.40 -56.49
CA SER A 75 -19.30 11.83 -56.48
C SER A 75 -19.64 12.42 -57.86
N GLU A 76 -20.75 13.15 -58.00
CA GLU A 76 -21.02 13.92 -59.22
C GLU A 76 -20.54 15.36 -59.13
N TYR A 77 -19.82 15.79 -60.17
CA TYR A 77 -19.61 17.20 -60.48
C TYR A 77 -20.94 17.85 -60.81
N SER A 78 -21.21 19.04 -60.26
CA SER A 78 -22.21 19.95 -60.81
C SER A 78 -21.54 21.20 -61.35
N GLU A 79 -21.88 21.55 -62.59
CA GLU A 79 -21.21 22.57 -63.38
C GLU A 79 -21.65 23.99 -62.98
N ASP A 80 -20.73 24.96 -62.99
CA ASP A 80 -20.96 26.34 -62.53
C ASP A 80 -21.72 27.18 -63.60
N GLU A 81 -22.88 26.67 -63.99
CA GLU A 81 -23.74 27.22 -65.06
C GLU A 81 -24.27 28.61 -64.66
N ALA A 82 -24.04 29.59 -65.53
CA ALA A 82 -23.99 31.00 -65.15
C ALA A 82 -25.37 31.65 -64.96
N MET A 83 -26.08 31.25 -63.89
CA MET A 83 -27.40 31.79 -63.55
C MET A 83 -27.39 33.33 -63.47
N PRO A 84 -28.40 34.02 -64.03
CA PRO A 84 -28.45 35.47 -64.06
C PRO A 84 -28.59 36.03 -62.65
N ARG A 85 -27.50 36.57 -62.10
CA ARG A 85 -27.40 37.01 -60.69
C ARG A 85 -28.56 37.94 -60.32
N LEU A 86 -29.52 37.43 -59.54
CA LEU A 86 -30.67 38.21 -59.08
C LEU A 86 -30.18 39.44 -58.32
N LYS A 87 -30.84 40.59 -58.52
CA LYS A 87 -30.57 41.80 -57.76
C LYS A 87 -30.77 41.50 -56.26
N PRO A 88 -29.77 41.68 -55.39
CA PRO A 88 -29.89 41.32 -53.99
C PRO A 88 -30.89 42.26 -53.29
N ILE A 89 -32.09 41.75 -53.06
CA ILE A 89 -33.08 42.40 -52.21
C ILE A 89 -32.68 42.22 -50.74
N PHE A 90 -32.80 43.28 -49.95
CA PHE A 90 -32.40 43.27 -48.55
C PHE A 90 -33.48 42.59 -47.69
N VAL A 91 -33.43 41.25 -47.61
CA VAL A 91 -34.19 40.48 -46.62
C VAL A 91 -33.74 40.82 -45.19
N SER A 92 -34.69 40.74 -44.25
CA SER A 92 -34.41 40.98 -42.83
C SER A 92 -33.39 39.97 -42.30
N LYS A 93 -32.74 40.29 -41.17
CA LYS A 93 -31.81 39.37 -40.50
C LYS A 93 -32.44 38.02 -40.15
N LYS A 94 -33.77 37.99 -39.96
CA LYS A 94 -34.54 36.77 -39.62
C LYS A 94 -34.92 35.91 -40.84
N ASP A 95 -34.98 36.50 -42.03
CA ASP A 95 -35.46 35.82 -43.24
C ASP A 95 -34.29 35.32 -44.11
N ARG A 96 -33.06 35.40 -43.58
CA ARG A 96 -31.83 35.00 -44.26
C ARG A 96 -31.46 33.58 -43.85
N ILE A 97 -31.82 32.62 -44.70
CA ILE A 97 -31.55 31.18 -44.53
C ILE A 97 -30.07 30.90 -44.21
N THR A 98 -29.12 31.63 -44.80
CA THR A 98 -27.68 31.47 -44.54
C THR A 98 -27.19 31.96 -43.17
N ILE A 99 -28.07 32.50 -42.32
CA ILE A 99 -27.80 32.71 -40.89
C ILE A 99 -28.30 31.51 -40.09
N THR A 100 -29.55 31.07 -40.29
CA THR A 100 -30.11 29.92 -39.57
C THR A 100 -29.37 28.63 -39.89
N GLU A 101 -29.01 28.40 -41.14
CA GLU A 101 -28.17 27.26 -41.58
C GLU A 101 -26.80 27.29 -40.91
N LYS A 102 -26.19 28.48 -40.77
CA LYS A 102 -24.90 28.63 -40.09
C LYS A 102 -25.04 28.39 -38.59
N GLU A 103 -26.09 28.89 -37.94
CA GLU A 103 -26.38 28.65 -36.53
C GLU A 103 -26.66 27.15 -36.26
N GLU A 104 -27.29 26.44 -37.18
CA GLU A 104 -27.46 24.98 -37.11
C GLU A 104 -26.15 24.21 -37.33
N GLN A 105 -25.31 24.63 -38.28
CA GLN A 105 -23.97 24.05 -38.46
C GLN A 105 -23.07 24.31 -37.23
N GLU A 106 -23.18 25.47 -36.60
CA GLU A 106 -22.44 25.82 -35.38
C GLU A 106 -22.95 25.00 -34.18
N ARG A 107 -24.28 24.84 -34.02
CA ARG A 107 -24.87 23.93 -33.03
C ARG A 107 -24.43 22.47 -33.23
N LYS A 108 -24.48 21.94 -34.45
CA LYS A 108 -24.03 20.57 -34.77
C LYS A 108 -22.54 20.36 -34.47
N ARG A 109 -21.70 21.38 -34.65
CA ARG A 109 -20.27 21.34 -34.27
C ARG A 109 -20.05 21.35 -32.76
N ILE A 110 -20.83 22.13 -32.01
CA ILE A 110 -20.79 22.13 -30.54
C ILE A 110 -21.26 20.79 -29.99
N GLU A 111 -22.35 20.24 -30.53
CA GLU A 111 -22.91 18.94 -30.17
C GLU A 111 -21.94 17.78 -30.47
N ALA A 112 -21.29 17.79 -31.63
CA ALA A 112 -20.23 16.84 -31.97
C ALA A 112 -19.02 16.95 -31.02
N ALA A 113 -18.55 18.16 -30.72
CA ALA A 113 -17.43 18.38 -29.78
C ALA A 113 -17.80 17.97 -28.33
N GLU A 114 -19.06 18.13 -27.92
CA GLU A 114 -19.56 17.63 -26.65
C GLU A 114 -19.61 16.09 -26.60
N LEU A 115 -19.96 15.42 -27.71
CA LEU A 115 -19.94 13.97 -27.82
C LEU A 115 -18.50 13.43 -27.80
N GLU A 116 -17.59 14.03 -28.57
CA GLU A 116 -16.16 13.70 -28.57
C GLU A 116 -15.55 13.87 -27.16
N ALA A 117 -15.88 14.96 -26.46
CA ALA A 117 -15.44 15.19 -25.09
C ALA A 117 -16.02 14.17 -24.08
N LYS A 118 -17.25 13.68 -24.28
CA LYS A 118 -17.86 12.61 -23.47
C LYS A 118 -17.15 11.27 -23.73
N ILE A 119 -16.89 10.93 -24.99
CA ILE A 119 -16.15 9.71 -25.39
C ILE A 119 -14.73 9.72 -24.80
N ALA A 120 -13.96 10.80 -25.00
CA ALA A 120 -12.60 10.91 -24.46
C ALA A 120 -12.54 10.86 -22.92
N LEU A 121 -13.57 11.38 -22.23
CA LEU A 121 -13.70 11.24 -20.78
C LEU A 121 -14.01 9.79 -20.37
N GLU A 122 -14.80 9.07 -21.16
CA GLU A 122 -15.12 7.66 -20.91
C GLU A 122 -13.93 6.75 -21.21
N GLU A 123 -13.21 6.95 -22.32
CA GLU A 123 -11.95 6.26 -22.63
C GLU A 123 -10.92 6.46 -21.52
N ARG A 124 -10.80 7.69 -20.99
CA ARG A 124 -9.96 7.98 -19.82
C ARG A 124 -10.41 7.23 -18.58
N ARG A 125 -11.72 7.08 -18.33
CA ARG A 125 -12.24 6.27 -17.22
C ARG A 125 -11.94 4.77 -17.42
N ARG A 126 -12.28 4.22 -18.59
CA ARG A 126 -12.03 2.82 -18.99
C ARG A 126 -10.55 2.46 -18.87
N SER A 127 -9.64 3.32 -19.35
CA SER A 127 -8.19 3.11 -19.22
C SER A 127 -7.69 3.21 -17.77
N THR A 128 -8.20 4.13 -16.95
CA THR A 128 -7.86 4.14 -15.51
C THR A 128 -8.37 2.91 -14.75
N LEU A 129 -9.57 2.41 -15.09
CA LEU A 129 -10.13 1.18 -14.50
C LEU A 129 -9.31 -0.04 -14.91
N LYS A 130 -8.97 -0.17 -16.20
CA LYS A 130 -8.12 -1.25 -16.72
C LYS A 130 -6.72 -1.25 -16.08
N LEU A 131 -6.12 -0.08 -15.83
CA LEU A 131 -4.84 0.00 -15.14
C LEU A 131 -4.94 -0.53 -13.69
N ILE A 132 -6.01 -0.16 -12.97
CA ILE A 132 -6.28 -0.66 -11.61
C ILE A 132 -6.54 -2.18 -11.63
N GLU A 133 -7.22 -2.69 -12.65
CA GLU A 133 -7.44 -4.13 -12.84
C GLU A 133 -6.14 -4.88 -13.14
N GLU A 134 -5.28 -4.37 -14.02
CA GLU A 134 -3.97 -4.97 -14.33
C GLU A 134 -3.03 -4.94 -13.13
N ASP A 135 -3.04 -3.88 -12.32
CA ASP A 135 -2.28 -3.79 -11.08
C ASP A 135 -2.85 -4.72 -9.99
N ARG A 136 -4.18 -4.83 -9.84
CA ARG A 136 -4.82 -5.81 -8.94
C ARG A 136 -4.48 -7.24 -9.35
N ARG A 137 -4.58 -7.56 -10.64
CA ARG A 137 -4.24 -8.89 -11.16
C ARG A 137 -2.76 -9.20 -10.95
N ARG A 138 -1.85 -8.23 -11.16
CA ARG A 138 -0.43 -8.41 -10.84
C ARG A 138 -0.22 -8.65 -9.34
N GLU A 139 -0.90 -7.92 -8.46
CA GLU A 139 -0.78 -8.14 -7.01
C GLU A 139 -1.33 -9.51 -6.60
N GLU A 140 -2.41 -9.99 -7.22
CA GLU A 140 -2.97 -11.32 -7.00
C GLU A 140 -2.06 -12.43 -7.55
N GLU A 141 -1.53 -12.29 -8.77
CA GLU A 141 -0.50 -13.17 -9.34
C GLU A 141 0.75 -13.24 -8.44
N GLU A 142 1.23 -12.12 -7.89
CA GLU A 142 2.38 -12.10 -6.98
C GLU A 142 2.02 -12.72 -5.61
N ARG A 143 0.83 -12.47 -5.06
CA ARG A 143 0.36 -13.14 -3.84
C ARG A 143 0.22 -14.66 -4.04
N GLU A 144 -0.24 -15.10 -5.20
CA GLU A 144 -0.37 -16.52 -5.55
C GLU A 144 0.99 -17.18 -5.78
N LYS A 145 1.94 -16.51 -6.44
CA LYS A 145 3.34 -16.99 -6.52
C LYS A 145 3.98 -17.11 -5.13
N ASN A 146 3.77 -16.13 -4.25
CA ASN A 146 4.30 -16.17 -2.88
C ASN A 146 3.62 -17.25 -2.01
N LYS A 147 2.31 -17.49 -2.18
CA LYS A 147 1.61 -18.63 -1.56
C LYS A 147 2.14 -19.95 -2.10
N ALA A 148 2.19 -20.12 -3.42
CA ALA A 148 2.69 -21.33 -4.07
C ALA A 148 4.13 -21.64 -3.67
N ALA A 149 5.00 -20.64 -3.55
CA ALA A 149 6.36 -20.81 -3.04
C ALA A 149 6.39 -21.20 -1.54
N ALA A 150 5.53 -20.62 -0.71
CA ALA A 150 5.42 -21.00 0.71
C ALA A 150 4.78 -22.39 0.90
N GLU A 151 3.86 -22.78 0.03
CA GLU A 151 3.24 -24.10 -0.04
C GLU A 151 4.23 -25.13 -0.59
N GLU A 152 5.06 -24.78 -1.59
CA GLU A 152 6.18 -25.59 -2.08
C GLU A 152 7.24 -25.79 -0.98
N GLU A 153 7.65 -24.73 -0.26
CA GLU A 153 8.54 -24.87 0.91
C GLU A 153 7.91 -25.72 2.02
N ALA A 154 6.59 -25.62 2.26
CA ALA A 154 5.87 -26.44 3.23
C ALA A 154 5.74 -27.91 2.78
N ILE A 155 5.53 -28.17 1.49
CA ILE A 155 5.48 -29.51 0.88
C ILE A 155 6.85 -30.15 0.90
N ILE A 156 7.92 -29.45 0.52
CA ILE A 156 9.31 -29.92 0.63
C ILE A 156 9.65 -30.28 2.08
N LYS A 157 9.22 -29.45 3.04
CA LYS A 157 9.39 -29.69 4.48
C LYS A 157 8.53 -30.86 5.00
N GLY A 158 7.35 -31.09 4.41
CA GLY A 158 6.45 -32.20 4.74
C GLY A 158 6.93 -33.54 4.19
N ILE A 159 7.37 -33.57 2.92
CA ILE A 159 8.00 -34.74 2.28
C ILE A 159 9.27 -35.13 3.05
N ALA A 160 10.11 -34.16 3.42
CA ALA A 160 11.27 -34.38 4.28
C ALA A 160 10.93 -34.85 5.73
N SER A 161 9.64 -35.00 6.07
CA SER A 161 9.15 -35.60 7.31
C SER A 161 8.50 -36.98 7.10
N VAL A 162 8.30 -37.44 5.86
CA VAL A 162 7.73 -38.74 5.52
C VAL A 162 8.86 -39.60 4.93
N VAL A 163 9.66 -40.21 5.82
CA VAL A 163 10.75 -41.10 5.41
C VAL A 163 10.17 -42.45 4.97
N THR A 164 10.00 -42.63 3.67
CA THR A 164 9.78 -43.94 3.03
C THR A 164 11.11 -44.48 2.52
N ASP A 165 11.49 -45.67 3.01
CA ASP A 165 12.89 -46.11 3.20
C ASP A 165 13.66 -46.52 1.92
N ASP A 166 13.07 -46.42 0.71
CA ASP A 166 13.53 -47.17 -0.47
C ASP A 166 13.93 -46.35 -1.73
N GLU A 167 13.64 -45.04 -1.85
CA GLU A 167 13.92 -44.27 -3.09
C GLU A 167 14.62 -42.88 -2.94
N ASP A 168 14.87 -42.38 -1.71
CA ASP A 168 15.23 -40.96 -1.48
C ASP A 168 16.74 -40.61 -1.46
N ASP A 169 17.65 -41.56 -1.72
CA ASP A 169 19.11 -41.33 -1.61
C ASP A 169 19.63 -40.28 -2.60
N GLU A 170 19.08 -40.23 -3.83
CA GLU A 170 19.46 -39.24 -4.84
C GLU A 170 18.95 -37.83 -4.45
N THR A 171 17.74 -37.71 -3.92
CA THR A 171 17.18 -36.41 -3.47
C THR A 171 17.97 -35.88 -2.26
N ALA A 172 18.36 -36.76 -1.34
CA ALA A 172 19.19 -36.43 -0.19
C ALA A 172 20.57 -35.92 -0.63
N PHE A 173 21.18 -36.54 -1.65
CA PHE A 173 22.44 -36.11 -2.24
C PHE A 173 22.31 -34.77 -2.99
N GLU A 174 21.22 -34.56 -3.74
CA GLU A 174 20.94 -33.29 -4.40
C GLU A 174 20.71 -32.15 -3.39
N LEU A 175 19.94 -32.40 -2.32
CA LEU A 175 19.75 -31.45 -1.23
C LEU A 175 21.06 -31.17 -0.48
N TRP A 176 21.96 -32.16 -0.34
CA TRP A 176 23.31 -31.94 0.21
C TRP A 176 24.15 -31.06 -0.72
N LYS A 177 24.16 -31.36 -2.02
CA LYS A 177 24.85 -30.59 -3.08
C LYS A 177 24.34 -29.15 -3.14
N VAL A 178 23.03 -28.92 -3.00
CA VAL A 178 22.43 -27.57 -2.88
C VAL A 178 22.87 -26.87 -1.59
N ARG A 179 22.93 -27.57 -0.44
CA ARG A 179 23.44 -27.01 0.83
C ARG A 179 24.92 -26.61 0.72
N GLU A 180 25.74 -27.43 0.07
CA GLU A 180 27.17 -27.17 -0.14
C GLU A 180 27.41 -26.03 -1.14
N LEU A 181 26.69 -26.01 -2.27
CA LEU A 181 26.69 -24.90 -3.21
C LEU A 181 26.20 -23.59 -2.57
N ARG A 182 25.24 -23.63 -1.65
CA ARG A 182 24.81 -22.46 -0.86
C ARG A 182 25.91 -21.97 0.11
N ARG A 183 26.74 -22.86 0.66
CA ARG A 183 27.92 -22.47 1.47
C ARG A 183 28.97 -21.78 0.59
N ILE A 184 29.38 -22.43 -0.51
CA ILE A 184 30.36 -21.90 -1.46
C ILE A 184 29.89 -20.58 -2.08
N LYS A 185 28.58 -20.46 -2.40
CA LYS A 185 27.99 -19.18 -2.85
C LYS A 185 28.19 -18.10 -1.80
N ARG A 186 27.87 -18.35 -0.53
CA ARG A 186 27.99 -17.34 0.53
C ARG A 186 29.43 -16.85 0.69
N GLU A 187 30.40 -17.77 0.75
CA GLU A 187 31.83 -17.42 0.88
C GLU A 187 32.32 -16.58 -0.31
N LYS A 188 31.92 -16.95 -1.53
CA LYS A 188 32.23 -16.19 -2.75
C LYS A 188 31.50 -14.85 -2.81
N GLU A 189 30.26 -14.78 -2.35
CA GLU A 189 29.46 -13.56 -2.29
C GLU A 189 30.02 -12.58 -1.25
N GLU A 190 30.44 -13.06 -0.06
CA GLU A 190 31.17 -12.28 0.94
C GLU A 190 32.52 -11.75 0.41
N GLU A 191 33.19 -12.46 -0.50
CA GLU A 191 34.37 -11.94 -1.20
C GLU A 191 34.03 -10.91 -2.28
N GLU A 192 33.01 -11.17 -3.09
CA GLU A 192 32.57 -10.27 -4.15
C GLU A 192 32.02 -8.95 -3.58
N GLN A 193 31.31 -8.98 -2.44
CA GLN A 193 30.87 -7.77 -1.74
C GLN A 193 32.06 -6.99 -1.17
N ARG A 194 33.01 -7.64 -0.49
CA ARG A 194 34.27 -6.98 -0.05
C ARG A 194 35.06 -6.39 -1.22
N GLU A 195 34.97 -6.94 -2.43
CA GLU A 195 35.58 -6.33 -3.61
C GLU A 195 34.74 -5.18 -4.21
N LYS A 196 33.41 -5.28 -4.22
CA LYS A 196 32.52 -4.16 -4.59
C LYS A 196 32.76 -2.96 -3.68
N GLU A 197 32.80 -3.18 -2.36
CA GLU A 197 33.14 -2.16 -1.35
C GLU A 197 34.50 -1.51 -1.63
N ARG A 198 35.56 -2.29 -1.88
CA ARG A 198 36.88 -1.74 -2.25
C ARG A 198 36.80 -0.87 -3.49
N ARG A 199 36.13 -1.35 -4.55
CA ARG A 199 35.99 -0.61 -5.83
C ARG A 199 35.12 0.63 -5.69
N GLU A 200 34.11 0.62 -4.83
CA GLU A 200 33.29 1.80 -4.53
C GLU A 200 34.06 2.83 -3.70
N ILE A 201 34.82 2.40 -2.69
CA ILE A 201 35.70 3.27 -1.91
C ILE A 201 36.80 3.88 -2.80
N GLU A 202 37.38 3.11 -3.72
CA GLU A 202 38.36 3.62 -4.69
C GLU A 202 37.72 4.59 -5.69
N ARG A 203 36.53 4.28 -6.21
CA ARG A 203 35.74 5.21 -7.05
C ARG A 203 35.48 6.52 -6.31
N LEU A 204 34.92 6.48 -5.10
CA LEU A 204 34.61 7.66 -4.28
C LEU A 204 35.84 8.46 -3.84
N ARG A 205 37.05 7.88 -3.87
CA ARG A 205 38.32 8.60 -3.67
C ARG A 205 38.84 9.27 -4.94
N ASN A 206 38.42 8.79 -6.11
CA ASN A 206 38.83 9.30 -7.43
C ASN A 206 37.80 10.30 -8.02
N MET A 207 36.54 10.29 -7.58
CA MET A 207 35.54 11.32 -7.90
C MET A 207 35.90 12.68 -7.28
N THR A 208 35.49 13.78 -7.91
CA THR A 208 35.58 15.12 -7.31
C THR A 208 34.48 15.37 -6.26
N GLU A 209 34.67 16.41 -5.44
CA GLU A 209 33.70 16.80 -4.40
C GLU A 209 32.33 17.20 -4.99
N GLU A 210 32.31 17.89 -6.13
CA GLU A 210 31.09 18.30 -6.82
C GLU A 210 30.29 17.08 -7.32
N GLU A 211 30.97 16.15 -7.99
CA GLU A 211 30.37 14.88 -8.44
C GLU A 211 29.88 14.02 -7.27
N ARG A 212 30.61 14.00 -6.14
CA ARG A 212 30.20 13.30 -4.92
C ARG A 212 28.93 13.90 -4.31
N GLN A 213 28.80 15.23 -4.33
CA GLN A 213 27.57 15.90 -3.87
C GLN A 213 26.39 15.64 -4.81
N GLU A 214 26.62 15.59 -6.13
CA GLU A 214 25.60 15.13 -7.06
C GLU A 214 25.21 13.66 -6.85
N GLU A 215 26.16 12.75 -6.62
CA GLU A 215 25.88 11.34 -6.38
C GLU A 215 25.11 11.13 -5.08
N LEU A 216 25.48 11.81 -3.99
CA LEU A 216 24.71 11.83 -2.73
C LEU A 216 23.30 12.44 -2.86
N LYS A 217 23.09 13.33 -3.83
CA LYS A 217 21.78 13.94 -4.12
C LYS A 217 20.91 13.06 -5.03
N LYS A 218 21.53 12.30 -5.95
CA LYS A 218 20.87 11.32 -6.83
C LYS A 218 20.55 10.02 -6.09
N ASN A 219 21.43 9.59 -5.19
CA ASN A 219 21.32 8.37 -4.39
C ASN A 219 21.45 8.72 -2.89
N PRO A 220 20.38 9.29 -2.26
CA PRO A 220 20.42 9.68 -0.86
C PRO A 220 20.59 8.47 0.05
N ARG A 221 21.43 8.58 1.09
CA ARG A 221 21.73 7.48 2.01
C ARG A 221 20.47 7.03 2.76
N VAL A 222 19.85 5.94 2.30
CA VAL A 222 18.72 5.27 2.95
C VAL A 222 19.17 4.80 4.34
N VAL A 223 18.47 5.24 5.38
CA VAL A 223 18.66 4.78 6.75
C VAL A 223 17.39 4.03 7.15
N THR A 224 17.40 2.70 7.00
CA THR A 224 16.24 1.84 7.27
C THR A 224 15.71 2.02 8.70
N ASN A 225 16.61 2.09 9.68
CA ASN A 225 16.27 2.28 11.09
C ASN A 225 16.18 3.77 11.52
N GLN A 226 15.69 4.65 10.64
CA GLN A 226 15.55 6.08 10.93
C GLN A 226 14.41 6.34 11.93
N GLN A 227 14.77 6.67 13.17
CA GLN A 227 13.80 7.03 14.21
C GLN A 227 13.03 8.30 13.83
N GLN A 228 11.69 8.18 13.76
CA GLN A 228 10.80 9.33 13.76
C GLN A 228 10.90 10.06 15.10
N LYS A 229 11.38 11.31 15.09
CA LYS A 229 11.55 12.13 16.29
C LYS A 229 10.30 12.96 16.54
N GLY A 230 9.39 12.44 17.37
CA GLY A 230 8.21 13.17 17.83
C GLY A 230 8.56 14.43 18.63
N LYS A 231 7.57 15.31 18.81
CA LYS A 231 7.70 16.56 19.58
C LYS A 231 7.56 16.27 21.08
N TYR A 232 8.65 16.37 21.84
CA TYR A 232 8.66 16.22 23.28
C TYR A 232 7.90 17.36 23.98
N LYS A 233 7.17 17.04 25.05
CA LYS A 233 6.57 18.01 25.97
C LYS A 233 7.63 18.72 26.82
N PHE A 234 7.25 19.86 27.39
CA PHE A 234 8.11 20.63 28.30
C PHE A 234 8.59 19.78 29.49
N LEU A 235 9.90 19.78 29.72
CA LEU A 235 10.63 18.98 30.72
C LEU A 235 10.52 17.44 30.62
N GLN A 236 9.89 16.89 29.57
CA GLN A 236 9.75 15.44 29.35
C GLN A 236 11.11 14.72 29.45
N LYS A 237 11.10 13.50 29.98
CA LYS A 237 12.27 12.63 30.05
C LYS A 237 12.51 11.97 28.69
N TYR A 238 13.62 12.34 28.06
CA TYR A 238 14.18 11.57 26.95
C TYR A 238 14.55 10.16 27.42
N TYR A 239 14.15 9.16 26.64
CA TYR A 239 14.58 7.78 26.75
C TYR A 239 15.34 7.43 25.47
N HIS A 240 16.60 7.03 25.59
CA HIS A 240 17.39 6.59 24.45
C HIS A 240 16.95 5.18 24.05
N ARG A 241 16.52 5.00 22.79
CA ARG A 241 15.98 3.73 22.26
C ARG A 241 16.95 2.55 22.39
N GLY A 242 18.24 2.82 22.21
CA GLY A 242 19.31 1.83 22.20
C GLY A 242 20.34 2.17 21.11
N ALA A 243 21.47 1.46 21.12
CA ALA A 243 22.48 1.48 20.04
C ALA A 243 22.85 0.06 19.57
N PHE A 244 22.18 -0.96 20.11
CA PHE A 244 22.35 -2.38 19.79
C PHE A 244 21.05 -2.89 19.16
N TYR A 245 21.13 -3.91 18.30
CA TYR A 245 19.98 -4.50 17.60
C TYR A 245 19.25 -3.50 16.66
N LEU A 246 19.95 -2.49 16.13
CA LEU A 246 19.40 -1.62 15.08
C LEU A 246 19.58 -2.19 13.66
N ASP A 247 20.39 -3.23 13.51
CA ASP A 247 20.63 -3.89 12.23
C ASP A 247 19.46 -4.83 11.86
N GLU A 248 18.70 -5.28 12.86
CA GLU A 248 17.46 -6.04 12.71
C GLU A 248 16.28 -5.07 12.55
N GLU A 249 15.52 -5.23 11.46
CA GLU A 249 14.44 -4.31 11.04
C GLU A 249 13.11 -4.50 11.81
N ASP A 250 13.21 -4.85 13.09
CA ASP A 250 12.09 -5.32 13.87
C ASP A 250 11.05 -4.22 14.17
N HIS A 251 9.77 -4.61 14.12
CA HIS A 251 8.63 -3.71 14.24
C HIS A 251 8.58 -2.96 15.59
N VAL A 252 9.15 -3.55 16.64
CA VAL A 252 9.28 -2.93 17.97
C VAL A 252 10.16 -1.68 17.92
N PHE A 253 11.23 -1.69 17.12
CA PHE A 253 12.18 -0.58 17.01
C PHE A 253 11.68 0.58 16.15
N LYS A 254 10.63 0.35 15.35
CA LYS A 254 9.96 1.34 14.49
C LYS A 254 8.85 2.14 15.20
N ARG A 255 8.58 1.86 16.49
CA ARG A 255 7.61 2.58 17.33
C ARG A 255 8.08 4.00 17.68
N ASP A 256 7.16 4.88 18.12
CA ASP A 256 7.52 6.22 18.59
C ASP A 256 7.98 6.19 20.06
N PHE A 257 9.27 6.46 20.28
CA PHE A 257 9.90 6.56 21.61
C PHE A 257 9.89 7.99 22.18
N ALA A 258 9.30 8.98 21.47
CA ALA A 258 9.11 10.35 21.96
C ALA A 258 7.77 10.54 22.71
N GLN A 259 6.96 9.49 22.88
CA GLN A 259 5.71 9.57 23.62
C GLN A 259 5.92 9.87 25.12
N PRO A 260 5.00 10.59 25.77
CA PRO A 260 5.10 10.93 27.20
C PRO A 260 4.89 9.69 28.09
N THR A 261 5.81 9.46 29.02
CA THR A 261 5.79 8.30 29.93
C THR A 261 5.43 8.74 31.34
N LEU A 262 4.51 8.02 32.01
CA LEU A 262 4.17 8.21 33.43
C LEU A 262 3.94 9.71 33.79
N GLU A 263 4.83 10.30 34.59
CA GLU A 263 4.80 11.68 35.07
C GLU A 263 4.80 12.76 33.96
N ASP A 264 5.16 12.42 32.72
CA ASP A 264 5.19 13.35 31.57
C ASP A 264 3.85 13.44 30.81
N HIS A 265 2.80 12.75 31.28
CA HIS A 265 1.44 12.95 30.75
C HIS A 265 0.92 14.36 31.04
N PHE A 266 1.21 14.89 32.24
CA PHE A 266 0.82 16.23 32.66
C PHE A 266 1.69 17.32 32.01
N ASP A 267 1.10 18.45 31.63
CA ASP A 267 1.83 19.57 31.05
C ASP A 267 2.50 20.43 32.13
N LYS A 268 3.82 20.29 32.22
CA LYS A 268 4.67 20.98 33.21
C LYS A 268 4.84 22.47 32.91
N SER A 269 4.39 22.98 31.76
CA SER A 269 4.43 24.42 31.44
C SER A 269 3.43 25.25 32.25
N VAL A 270 2.31 24.64 32.67
CA VAL A 270 1.25 25.27 33.48
C VAL A 270 1.69 25.50 34.94
N LEU A 271 2.78 24.85 35.37
CA LEU A 271 3.34 25.03 36.72
C LEU A 271 4.00 26.42 36.87
N PRO A 272 3.98 27.04 38.06
CA PRO A 272 4.76 28.25 38.33
C PRO A 272 6.25 28.05 38.05
N SER A 273 6.94 29.06 37.52
CA SER A 273 8.36 28.99 37.11
C SER A 273 9.31 28.32 38.12
N VAL A 274 9.13 28.56 39.43
CA VAL A 274 9.93 27.95 40.51
C VAL A 274 9.79 26.41 40.58
N MET A 275 8.68 25.87 40.07
CA MET A 275 8.37 24.45 39.94
C MET A 275 8.64 23.87 38.54
N GLN A 276 9.00 24.68 37.54
CA GLN A 276 9.36 24.26 36.18
C GLN A 276 10.77 23.64 36.12
N VAL A 277 11.07 22.73 37.06
CA VAL A 277 12.37 22.09 37.27
C VAL A 277 12.20 20.60 37.52
N LYS A 278 12.98 19.78 36.81
CA LYS A 278 12.75 18.33 36.66
C LYS A 278 12.69 17.55 37.97
N ASN A 279 13.49 17.96 38.97
CA ASN A 279 13.59 17.32 40.28
C ASN A 279 13.17 18.30 41.39
N PHE A 280 12.02 18.96 41.27
CA PHE A 280 11.50 19.86 42.32
C PHE A 280 11.43 19.14 43.69
N GLY A 281 11.78 19.85 44.76
CA GLY A 281 11.79 19.32 46.13
C GLY A 281 12.88 18.29 46.47
N ARG A 282 13.64 17.75 45.50
CA ARG A 282 14.67 16.72 45.77
C ARG A 282 16.06 17.33 46.00
N ALA A 283 16.82 16.72 46.92
CA ALA A 283 18.25 16.99 47.04
C ALA A 283 18.98 16.62 45.74
N GLY A 284 20.00 17.39 45.35
CA GLY A 284 20.71 17.19 44.07
C GLY A 284 20.00 17.76 42.84
N ARG A 285 18.96 18.60 43.00
CA ARG A 285 18.32 19.31 41.87
C ARG A 285 19.31 20.25 41.15
N THR A 286 19.29 20.23 39.82
CA THR A 286 20.01 21.21 39.00
C THR A 286 19.46 22.63 39.19
N LYS A 287 20.29 23.63 38.87
CA LYS A 287 19.87 25.04 38.77
C LYS A 287 19.15 25.33 37.44
N TYR A 288 19.63 24.73 36.35
CA TYR A 288 19.12 24.91 35.00
C TYR A 288 17.89 24.02 34.72
N THR A 289 16.98 24.50 33.87
CA THR A 289 15.70 23.86 33.57
C THR A 289 15.82 22.84 32.42
N HIS A 290 16.31 23.29 31.26
CA HIS A 290 16.51 22.53 30.02
C HIS A 290 17.58 23.25 29.15
N LEU A 291 18.11 22.60 28.11
CA LEU A 291 19.30 23.13 27.41
C LEU A 291 19.06 24.49 26.72
N THR A 292 17.93 24.65 26.03
CA THR A 292 17.61 25.89 25.27
C THR A 292 17.31 27.12 26.15
N ASP A 293 17.19 26.95 27.47
CA ASP A 293 17.12 28.04 28.48
C ASP A 293 18.51 28.64 28.77
N VAL A 294 19.57 27.90 28.42
CA VAL A 294 20.99 28.24 28.69
C VAL A 294 21.80 28.26 27.38
N ASP A 295 21.15 28.01 26.24
CA ASP A 295 21.78 27.98 24.92
C ASP A 295 21.92 29.40 24.40
N THR A 296 23.16 29.89 24.35
CA THR A 296 23.49 31.24 23.88
C THR A 296 23.85 31.27 22.39
N THR A 297 23.49 30.26 21.60
CA THR A 297 23.77 30.25 20.15
C THR A 297 22.94 31.30 19.42
N ALA A 298 23.62 32.21 18.72
CA ALA A 298 22.99 33.24 17.91
C ALA A 298 22.63 32.68 16.51
N PHE A 299 21.41 32.18 16.35
CA PHE A 299 20.90 31.64 15.08
C PHE A 299 20.88 32.67 13.92
N ASP A 300 20.96 33.96 14.23
CA ASP A 300 21.07 35.08 13.28
C ASP A 300 22.53 35.30 12.77
N SER A 301 23.48 34.45 13.16
CA SER A 301 24.85 34.51 12.66
C SER A 301 24.94 34.13 11.18
N ALA A 302 25.68 34.91 10.39
CA ALA A 302 25.95 34.61 8.97
C ALA A 302 26.70 33.27 8.75
N TRP A 303 27.27 32.68 9.81
CA TRP A 303 27.88 31.34 9.82
C TRP A 303 26.87 30.21 10.07
N SER A 304 25.64 30.53 10.46
CA SER A 304 24.54 29.57 10.69
C SER A 304 23.58 29.47 9.50
N ALA A 305 23.66 30.41 8.55
CA ALA A 305 22.92 30.37 7.30
C ALA A 305 23.50 29.30 6.36
N LYS A 306 22.71 28.25 6.09
CA LYS A 306 23.14 27.10 5.26
C LYS A 306 23.30 27.43 3.77
N ASP A 307 22.75 28.56 3.33
CA ASP A 307 22.71 28.98 1.93
C ASP A 307 23.90 29.89 1.56
N ASN A 308 24.91 30.01 2.42
CA ASN A 308 26.08 30.86 2.18
C ASN A 308 27.12 30.15 1.27
N VAL A 309 26.79 30.02 -0.02
CA VAL A 309 27.60 29.33 -1.04
C VAL A 309 28.93 30.04 -1.38
N HIS A 310 29.25 31.17 -0.72
CA HIS A 310 30.46 31.98 -0.95
C HIS A 310 31.13 32.46 0.35
N ALA A 311 31.15 31.61 1.38
CA ALA A 311 32.10 31.75 2.49
C ALA A 311 33.52 31.41 1.99
N ILE A 312 34.41 32.42 2.00
CA ILE A 312 35.83 32.36 1.55
C ILE A 312 36.71 31.73 2.62
#